data_AF-A0A7K2PTZ1-F1
#
_entry.id   AF-A0A7K2PTZ1-F1
#
_cell.length_a   1.000
_cell.length_b   1.000
_cell.length_c   1.000
_cell.angle_alpha   90.00
_cell.angle_beta   90.00
_cell.angle_gamma   90.00
#
_symmetry.space_group_name_H-M   'P 1'
#
loop_
_entity.id
_entity.type
_entity.pdbx_description
1 polymer ?
#
loop_
_entity_poly.entity_id
_entity_poly.type
_entity_poly.pdbx_seq_one_letter_code
_entity_poly.pdbx_strand_id
1 'polypeptide(L)'
;MAADPSPAMVEALRHLARAVGRPEDDASFADGHDRWSLYRAALDTSAALPLLFEAVSLEPDGPLASGVVGEVLERVPEDERERWVGILPPAVRDFSARRARDLGVLESLQRGAVPADSVADLIDGWSDWLQGRAVHVTADQDVLRVVSRRGRTKRIRQAAVDALRQR
;
A
#
# COMPACT_ATOMS: atom_id res chain seq x y z
N MET A 1 15.49 -8.01 20.56
CA MET A 1 15.36 -9.41 20.10
C MET A 1 13.96 -9.56 19.59
N ALA A 2 13.77 -9.87 18.30
CA ALA A 2 12.46 -10.28 17.81
C ALA A 2 12.07 -11.57 18.56
N ALA A 3 10.80 -11.68 18.95
CA ALA A 3 10.31 -12.93 19.52
C ALA A 3 10.36 -14.02 18.43
N ASP A 4 10.75 -15.23 18.81
CA ASP A 4 10.72 -16.36 17.89
C ASP A 4 9.31 -16.54 17.32
N PRO A 5 9.16 -16.86 16.03
CA PRO A 5 7.87 -17.04 15.40
C PRO A 5 7.11 -18.18 16.08
N SER A 6 5.81 -17.98 16.30
CA SER A 6 4.96 -19.03 16.89
C SER A 6 4.87 -20.26 15.96
N PRO A 7 4.58 -21.47 16.48
CA PRO A 7 4.40 -22.65 15.63
C PRO A 7 3.34 -22.48 14.54
N ALA A 8 2.28 -21.73 14.82
CA ALA A 8 1.24 -21.39 13.85
C ALA A 8 1.80 -20.49 12.73
N MET A 9 2.63 -19.51 13.08
CA MET A 9 3.29 -18.63 12.12
C MET A 9 4.26 -19.41 11.23
N VAL A 10 5.06 -20.31 11.81
CA VAL A 10 5.97 -21.17 11.04
C VAL A 10 5.21 -21.99 10.01
N GLU A 11 4.07 -22.60 10.40
CA GLU A 11 3.26 -23.36 9.45
C GLU A 11 2.67 -22.49 8.33
N ALA A 12 2.17 -21.30 8.66
CA ALA A 12 1.69 -20.34 7.66
C ALA A 12 2.81 -19.93 6.68
N LEU A 13 4.03 -19.73 7.17
CA LEU A 13 5.20 -19.41 6.34
C LEU A 13 5.60 -20.57 5.43
N ARG A 14 5.53 -21.83 5.89
CA ARG A 14 5.75 -23.01 5.03
C ARG A 14 4.72 -23.08 3.90
N HIS A 15 3.44 -22.90 4.21
CA HIS A 15 2.39 -22.86 3.20
C HIS A 15 2.61 -21.76 2.18
N LEU A 16 2.99 -20.56 2.64
CA LEU A 16 3.32 -19.44 1.77
C LEU A 16 4.53 -19.74 0.88
N ALA A 17 5.62 -20.27 1.45
CA ALA A 17 6.83 -20.65 0.73
C ALA A 17 6.55 -21.67 -0.38
N ARG A 18 5.78 -22.72 -0.07
CA ARG A 18 5.32 -23.70 -1.07
C ARG A 18 4.54 -23.04 -2.21
N ALA A 19 3.62 -22.14 -1.88
CA ALA A 19 2.77 -21.46 -2.86
C ALA A 19 3.56 -20.55 -3.82
N VAL A 20 4.69 -19.99 -3.37
CA VAL A 20 5.57 -19.16 -4.20
C VAL A 20 6.79 -19.90 -4.74
N GLY A 21 6.85 -21.23 -4.58
CA GLY A 21 7.94 -22.07 -5.08
C GLY A 21 9.30 -21.82 -4.41
N ARG A 22 9.32 -21.39 -3.14
CA ARG A 22 10.54 -21.19 -2.36
C ARG A 22 10.81 -22.37 -1.42
N PRO A 23 12.09 -22.64 -1.09
CA PRO A 23 12.44 -23.69 -0.14
C PRO A 23 11.86 -23.40 1.25
N GLU A 24 11.46 -24.46 1.94
CA GLU A 24 11.02 -24.43 3.33
C GLU A 24 12.25 -24.53 4.23
N ASP A 25 12.69 -23.40 4.78
CA ASP A 25 13.77 -23.36 5.76
C ASP A 25 13.27 -22.67 7.03
N ASP A 26 12.97 -23.47 8.06
CA ASP A 26 12.44 -22.96 9.31
C ASP A 26 13.42 -22.02 10.03
N ALA A 27 14.74 -22.21 9.87
CA ALA A 27 15.73 -21.32 10.46
C ALA A 27 15.68 -19.93 9.81
N SER A 28 15.37 -19.87 8.51
CA SER A 28 15.16 -18.64 7.74
C SER A 28 13.93 -17.86 8.24
N PHE A 29 12.89 -18.54 8.76
CA PHE A 29 11.69 -17.86 9.24
C PHE A 29 11.86 -17.07 10.54
N ALA A 30 12.92 -17.32 11.33
CA ALA A 30 13.22 -16.52 12.50
C ALA A 30 13.74 -15.12 12.14
N ASP A 31 14.36 -14.96 10.96
CA ASP A 31 14.88 -13.68 10.48
C ASP A 31 13.80 -12.85 9.79
N GLY A 32 13.60 -11.61 10.26
CA GLY A 32 12.67 -10.67 9.64
C GLY A 32 13.06 -10.32 8.20
N HIS A 33 14.35 -10.31 7.84
CA HIS A 33 14.78 -10.04 6.46
C HIS A 33 14.36 -11.14 5.49
N ASP A 34 14.46 -12.40 5.93
CA ASP A 34 14.03 -13.55 5.14
C ASP A 34 12.51 -13.62 5.04
N ARG A 35 11.78 -13.38 6.14
CA ARG A 35 10.31 -13.25 6.10
C ARG A 35 9.86 -12.15 5.14
N TRP A 36 10.50 -10.97 5.19
CA TRP A 36 10.23 -9.89 4.25
C TRP A 36 10.46 -10.31 2.79
N SER A 37 11.57 -11.01 2.51
CA SER A 37 11.86 -11.54 1.18
C SER A 37 10.78 -12.52 0.69
N LEU A 38 10.27 -13.38 1.57
CA LEU A 38 9.17 -14.30 1.26
C LEU A 38 7.85 -13.54 1.01
N TYR A 39 7.49 -12.60 1.87
CA TYR A 39 6.28 -11.79 1.71
C TYR A 39 6.27 -11.01 0.40
N ARG A 40 7.43 -10.43 0.01
CA ARG A 40 7.56 -9.76 -1.29
C ARG A 40 7.36 -10.68 -2.47
N ALA A 41 7.86 -11.91 -2.41
CA ALA A 41 7.62 -12.89 -3.47
C ALA A 41 6.12 -13.24 -3.58
N ALA A 42 5.42 -13.32 -2.46
CA ALA A 42 3.98 -13.58 -2.43
C ALA A 42 3.15 -12.41 -2.97
N LEU A 43 3.58 -11.16 -2.77
CA LEU A 43 2.91 -9.97 -3.30
C LEU A 43 2.83 -9.96 -4.84
N ASP A 44 3.75 -10.63 -5.52
CA ASP A 44 3.76 -10.73 -6.98
C ASP A 44 2.97 -11.95 -7.51
N THR A 45 2.37 -12.73 -6.61
CA THR A 45 1.57 -13.93 -6.94
C THR A 45 0.15 -13.80 -6.37
N SER A 46 -0.82 -13.39 -7.19
CA SER A 46 -2.21 -13.15 -6.73
C SER A 46 -2.84 -14.34 -5.98
N ALA A 47 -2.55 -15.58 -6.42
CA ALA A 47 -3.06 -16.79 -5.77
C ALA A 47 -2.48 -17.02 -4.35
N ALA A 48 -1.35 -16.41 -4.02
CA ALA A 48 -0.70 -16.51 -2.71
C ALA A 48 -1.21 -15.47 -1.71
N LEU A 49 -2.01 -14.48 -2.13
CA LEU A 49 -2.49 -13.40 -1.25
C LEU A 49 -3.28 -13.89 -0.03
N PRO A 50 -4.15 -14.92 -0.12
CA PRO A 50 -4.81 -15.46 1.07
C PRO A 50 -3.84 -16.05 2.10
N LEU A 51 -2.77 -16.73 1.64
CA LEU A 51 -1.74 -17.29 2.51
C LEU A 51 -0.84 -16.20 3.09
N LEU A 52 -0.57 -15.15 2.30
CA LEU A 52 0.14 -13.96 2.78
C LEU A 52 -0.64 -13.27 3.89
N PHE A 53 -1.97 -13.14 3.73
CA PHE A 53 -2.84 -12.56 4.75
C PHE A 53 -2.74 -13.33 6.07
N GLU A 54 -2.80 -14.66 6.02
CA GLU A 54 -2.66 -15.52 7.19
C GLU A 54 -1.31 -15.32 7.87
N ALA A 55 -0.21 -15.40 7.12
CA ALA A 55 1.15 -15.24 7.67
C ALA A 55 1.36 -13.84 8.30
N VAL A 56 0.92 -12.78 7.64
CA VAL A 56 1.03 -11.40 8.15
C VAL A 56 0.15 -11.19 9.37
N SER A 57 -1.01 -11.85 9.47
CA SER A 57 -1.87 -11.76 10.66
C SER A 57 -1.23 -12.34 11.93
N LEU A 58 -0.24 -13.22 11.76
CA LEU A 58 0.53 -13.86 12.83
C LEU A 58 1.89 -13.20 13.06
N GLU A 59 2.26 -12.18 12.27
CA GLU A 59 3.56 -11.53 12.31
C GLU A 59 3.72 -10.69 13.59
N PRO A 60 4.70 -11.03 14.46
CA PRO A 60 4.95 -10.27 15.70
C PRO A 60 5.66 -8.94 15.44
N ASP A 61 6.40 -8.81 14.34
CA ASP A 61 7.06 -7.55 13.96
C ASP A 61 6.04 -6.61 13.29
N GLY A 62 5.43 -5.75 14.12
CA GLY A 62 4.43 -4.77 13.68
C GLY A 62 4.91 -3.87 12.51
N PRO A 63 6.10 -3.25 12.59
CA PRO A 63 6.68 -2.52 11.46
C PRO A 63 6.77 -3.35 10.17
N LEU A 64 7.21 -4.61 10.26
CA LEU A 64 7.32 -5.48 9.10
C LEU A 64 5.95 -5.84 8.52
N ALA A 65 4.97 -6.20 9.37
CA ALA A 65 3.58 -6.43 8.96
C ALA A 65 2.97 -5.18 8.29
N SER A 66 3.19 -3.99 8.87
CA SER A 66 2.73 -2.72 8.33
C SER A 66 3.34 -2.42 6.95
N GLY A 67 4.62 -2.74 6.76
CA GLY A 67 5.30 -2.65 5.46
C GLY A 67 4.63 -3.52 4.38
N VAL A 68 4.33 -4.78 4.70
CA VAL A 68 3.66 -5.70 3.77
C VAL A 68 2.26 -5.20 3.43
N VAL A 69 1.48 -4.79 4.44
CA VAL A 69 0.14 -4.25 4.22
C VAL A 69 0.20 -2.98 3.37
N GLY A 70 1.18 -2.10 3.58
CA GLY A 70 1.38 -0.93 2.73
C GLY A 70 1.53 -1.27 1.24
N GLU A 71 2.23 -2.36 0.93
CA GLU A 71 2.42 -2.83 -0.46
C GLU A 71 1.22 -3.60 -1.02
N VAL A 72 0.52 -4.39 -0.20
CA VAL A 72 -0.62 -5.20 -0.65
C VAL A 72 -1.82 -4.32 -1.00
N LEU A 73 -2.00 -3.19 -0.32
CA LEU A 73 -3.11 -2.26 -0.55
C LEU A 73 -3.14 -1.71 -1.99
N GLU A 74 -1.99 -1.58 -2.64
CA GLU A 74 -1.90 -1.14 -4.05
C GLU A 74 -2.27 -2.25 -5.06
N ARG A 75 -2.47 -3.49 -4.60
CA ARG A 75 -2.73 -4.67 -5.44
C ARG A 75 -4.11 -5.30 -5.25
N VAL A 76 -4.71 -5.10 -4.09
CA VAL A 76 -6.03 -5.66 -3.76
C VAL A 76 -7.15 -4.69 -4.13
N PRO A 77 -8.36 -5.20 -4.43
CA PRO A 77 -9.51 -4.36 -4.68
C PRO A 77 -9.91 -3.56 -3.43
N GLU A 78 -10.67 -2.49 -3.65
CA GLU A 78 -11.06 -1.52 -2.61
C GLU A 78 -11.75 -2.18 -1.41
N ASP A 79 -12.63 -3.15 -1.66
CA ASP A 79 -13.42 -3.88 -0.66
C ASP A 79 -12.58 -4.82 0.22
N GLU A 80 -11.36 -5.16 -0.20
CA GLU A 80 -10.43 -5.95 0.61
C GLU A 80 -9.51 -5.11 1.50
N ARG A 81 -9.34 -3.81 1.21
CA ARG A 81 -8.34 -2.97 1.90
C ARG A 81 -8.58 -2.86 3.39
N GLU A 82 -9.83 -2.71 3.82
CA GLU A 82 -10.17 -2.60 5.23
C GLU A 82 -9.79 -3.87 6.00
N ARG A 83 -10.01 -5.04 5.39
CA ARG A 83 -9.62 -6.34 5.96
C ARG A 83 -8.11 -6.42 6.19
N TRP A 84 -7.31 -5.97 5.22
CA TRP A 84 -5.84 -5.93 5.33
C TRP A 84 -5.32 -4.89 6.34
N VAL A 85 -5.99 -3.75 6.48
CA VAL A 85 -5.65 -2.79 7.54
C VAL A 85 -6.02 -3.34 8.92
N GLY A 86 -7.11 -4.10 9.01
CA GLY A 86 -7.65 -4.63 10.26
C GLY A 86 -6.74 -5.62 10.99
N ILE A 87 -5.90 -6.38 10.28
CA ILE A 87 -4.95 -7.32 10.88
C ILE A 87 -3.78 -6.63 11.59
N LEU A 88 -3.52 -5.36 11.30
CA LEU A 88 -2.41 -4.65 11.91
C LEU A 88 -2.71 -4.30 13.37
N PRO A 89 -1.71 -4.42 14.27
CA PRO A 89 -1.79 -3.87 15.62
C PRO A 89 -2.11 -2.37 15.57
N PRO A 90 -2.92 -1.84 16.51
CA PRO A 90 -3.30 -0.42 16.51
C PRO A 90 -2.11 0.55 16.42
N ALA A 91 -0.99 0.21 17.06
CA ALA A 91 0.23 1.03 17.08
C ALA A 91 0.86 1.29 15.70
N VAL A 92 0.60 0.45 14.70
CA VAL A 92 1.20 0.55 13.35
C VAL A 92 0.16 0.64 12.23
N ARG A 93 -1.12 0.82 12.58
CA ARG A 93 -2.26 0.77 11.66
C ARG A 93 -2.48 2.07 10.88
N ASP A 94 -2.19 3.22 11.52
CA ASP A 94 -2.57 4.55 11.01
C ASP A 94 -2.01 4.85 9.61
N PHE A 95 -0.78 4.41 9.35
CA PHE A 95 -0.16 4.58 8.04
C PHE A 95 -0.94 3.86 6.94
N SER A 96 -1.22 2.56 7.12
CA SER A 96 -1.95 1.74 6.17
C SER A 96 -3.41 2.18 6.02
N ALA A 97 -4.05 2.60 7.12
CA ALA A 97 -5.40 3.17 7.08
C ALA A 97 -5.48 4.47 6.28
N ARG A 98 -4.45 5.33 6.38
CA ARG A 98 -4.34 6.53 5.54
C ARG A 98 -4.10 6.16 4.07
N ARG A 99 -3.18 5.22 3.80
CA ARG A 99 -2.88 4.74 2.44
C ARG A 99 -4.10 4.14 1.75
N ALA A 100 -4.90 3.34 2.45
CA ALA A 100 -6.14 2.76 1.91
C ALA A 100 -7.13 3.84 1.47
N ARG A 101 -7.31 4.90 2.27
CA ARG A 101 -8.14 6.07 1.89
C ARG A 101 -7.57 6.82 0.71
N ASP A 102 -6.26 7.08 0.70
CA ASP A 102 -5.59 7.76 -0.40
C ASP A 102 -5.76 7.00 -1.73
N LEU A 103 -5.70 5.66 -1.70
CA LEU A 103 -5.93 4.82 -2.88
C LEU A 103 -7.36 4.94 -3.41
N GLY A 104 -8.38 4.96 -2.54
CA GLY A 104 -9.76 5.18 -2.97
C GLY A 104 -9.96 6.53 -3.67
N VAL A 105 -9.26 7.58 -3.20
CA VAL A 105 -9.24 8.89 -3.88
C VAL A 105 -8.55 8.79 -5.24
N LEU A 106 -7.39 8.11 -5.35
CA LEU A 106 -6.69 7.93 -6.62
C LEU A 106 -7.54 7.20 -7.67
N GLU A 107 -8.24 6.14 -7.27
CA GLU A 107 -9.11 5.40 -8.18
C GLU A 107 -10.29 6.24 -8.65
N SER A 108 -10.85 7.06 -7.75
CA SER A 108 -11.92 8.00 -8.09
C SER A 108 -11.43 9.08 -9.07
N LEU A 109 -10.20 9.60 -8.90
CA LEU A 109 -9.57 10.53 -9.84
C LEU A 109 -9.32 9.87 -11.20
N GLN A 110 -8.82 8.64 -11.21
CA GLN A 110 -8.57 7.88 -12.44
C GLN A 110 -9.87 7.64 -13.24
N ARG A 111 -10.98 7.42 -12.53
CA ARG A 111 -12.32 7.28 -13.13
C ARG A 111 -12.98 8.62 -13.51
N GLY A 112 -12.34 9.76 -13.23
CA GLY A 112 -12.92 11.09 -13.45
C GLY A 112 -14.12 11.40 -12.55
N ALA A 113 -14.28 10.69 -11.43
CA ALA A 113 -15.41 10.81 -10.53
C ALA A 113 -15.28 11.96 -9.51
N VAL A 114 -14.11 12.63 -9.47
CA VAL A 114 -13.85 13.76 -8.58
C VAL A 114 -13.64 15.01 -9.43
N PRO A 115 -14.57 15.98 -9.42
CA PRO A 115 -14.42 17.21 -10.19
C PRO A 115 -13.34 18.12 -9.59
N ALA A 116 -12.76 19.00 -10.42
CA ALA A 116 -11.68 19.88 -10.02
C ALA A 116 -12.02 20.80 -8.83
N ASP A 117 -13.26 21.26 -8.72
CA ASP A 117 -13.71 22.08 -7.58
C ASP A 117 -13.63 21.29 -6.26
N SER A 118 -14.09 20.04 -6.25
CA SER A 118 -13.95 19.16 -5.09
C SER A 118 -12.48 18.86 -4.78
N VAL A 119 -11.62 18.73 -5.79
CA VAL A 119 -10.17 18.61 -5.55
C VAL A 119 -9.62 19.87 -4.89
N ALA A 120 -10.04 21.06 -5.33
CA ALA A 120 -9.58 22.32 -4.73
C ALA A 120 -9.94 22.40 -3.24
N ASP A 121 -11.11 21.92 -2.84
CA ASP A 121 -11.53 21.91 -1.44
C ASP A 121 -10.80 20.86 -0.60
N LEU A 122 -10.48 19.69 -1.18
CA LEU A 122 -9.94 18.54 -0.45
C LEU A 122 -8.40 18.46 -0.43
N ILE A 123 -7.72 19.11 -1.37
CA ILE A 123 -6.28 18.91 -1.63
C ILE A 123 -5.40 19.18 -0.40
N ASP A 124 -5.79 20.12 0.47
CA ASP A 124 -5.01 20.47 1.66
C ASP A 124 -4.98 19.32 2.68
N GLY A 125 -5.99 18.44 2.68
CA GLY A 125 -6.06 17.24 3.51
C GLY A 125 -5.35 16.02 2.92
N TRP A 126 -4.97 16.04 1.64
CA TRP A 126 -4.32 14.90 0.98
C TRP A 126 -2.89 14.69 1.45
N SER A 127 -2.42 13.45 1.50
CA SER A 127 -1.00 13.19 1.77
C SER A 127 -0.11 13.67 0.61
N ASP A 128 1.18 13.91 0.88
CA ASP A 128 2.16 14.22 -0.19
C ASP A 128 2.25 13.09 -1.22
N TRP A 129 2.04 11.85 -0.78
CA TRP A 129 1.97 10.68 -1.63
C TRP A 129 0.76 10.75 -2.58
N LEU A 130 -0.43 11.04 -2.06
CA LEU A 130 -1.65 11.18 -2.85
C LEU A 130 -1.53 12.32 -3.86
N GLN A 131 -1.11 13.51 -3.41
CA GLN A 131 -0.94 14.65 -4.31
C GLN A 131 0.08 14.38 -5.43
N GLY A 132 1.18 13.68 -5.11
CA GLY A 132 2.18 13.27 -6.10
C GLY A 132 1.64 12.24 -7.10
N ARG A 133 0.92 11.22 -6.63
CA ARG A 133 0.32 10.19 -7.48
C ARG A 133 -0.83 10.74 -8.33
N ALA A 134 -1.62 11.68 -7.81
CA ALA A 134 -2.74 12.32 -8.51
C ALA A 134 -2.31 12.92 -9.85
N VAL A 135 -1.13 13.55 -9.91
CA VAL A 135 -0.54 14.11 -11.14
C VAL A 135 -0.43 13.07 -12.26
N HIS A 136 -0.11 11.82 -11.91
CA HIS A 136 0.15 10.77 -12.89
C HIS A 136 -1.12 10.02 -13.31
N VAL A 137 -2.12 9.91 -12.42
CA VAL A 137 -3.31 9.07 -12.68
C VAL A 137 -4.51 9.83 -13.23
N THR A 138 -4.67 11.12 -12.89
CA THR A 138 -5.82 11.90 -13.38
C THR A 138 -5.62 12.20 -14.86
N ALA A 139 -6.64 12.05 -15.71
CA ALA A 139 -6.63 12.54 -17.10
C ALA A 139 -7.07 14.01 -17.21
N ASP A 140 -7.72 14.53 -16.17
CA ASP A 140 -8.37 15.84 -16.17
C ASP A 140 -7.35 16.99 -16.02
N GLN A 141 -7.32 17.87 -17.02
CA GLN A 141 -6.44 19.04 -17.02
C GLN A 141 -6.84 20.08 -15.96
N ASP A 142 -8.11 20.20 -15.59
CA ASP A 142 -8.54 21.13 -14.54
C ASP A 142 -8.06 20.66 -13.17
N VAL A 143 -8.10 19.35 -12.91
CA VAL A 143 -7.48 18.77 -11.71
C VAL A 143 -5.97 19.07 -11.69
N LEU A 144 -5.25 18.90 -12.82
CA LEU A 144 -3.82 19.26 -12.88
C LEU A 144 -3.58 20.76 -12.65
N ARG A 145 -4.47 21.63 -13.12
CA ARG A 145 -4.39 23.08 -12.85
C ARG A 145 -4.56 23.38 -11.36
N VAL A 146 -5.46 22.67 -10.67
CA VAL A 146 -5.59 22.78 -9.21
C VAL A 146 -4.31 22.32 -8.52
N VAL A 147 -3.79 21.14 -8.86
CA VAL A 147 -2.57 20.59 -8.23
C VAL A 147 -1.34 21.46 -8.49
N SER A 148 -1.20 22.04 -9.69
CA SER A 148 -0.07 22.94 -10.00
C SER A 148 -0.07 24.23 -9.18
N ARG A 149 -1.24 24.71 -8.75
CA ARG A 149 -1.39 25.92 -7.92
C ARG A 149 -1.32 25.61 -6.43
N ARG A 150 -1.98 24.54 -5.99
CA ARG A 150 -2.24 24.24 -4.57
C ARG A 150 -1.49 23.03 -4.02
N GLY A 151 -0.74 22.29 -4.84
CA GLY A 151 0.08 21.17 -4.36
C GLY A 151 1.00 21.62 -3.24
N ARG A 152 1.14 20.81 -2.19
CA ARG A 152 1.81 21.18 -0.93
C ARG A 152 3.27 21.56 -1.15
N THR A 153 3.98 20.79 -1.95
CA THR A 153 5.41 21.02 -2.24
C THR A 153 5.62 21.63 -3.61
N LYS A 154 6.72 22.38 -3.77
CA LYS A 154 7.16 22.90 -5.07
C LYS A 154 7.32 21.77 -6.10
N ARG A 155 7.82 20.61 -5.67
CA ARG A 155 8.01 19.42 -6.52
C ARG A 155 6.70 18.92 -7.10
N ILE A 156 5.66 18.80 -6.27
CA ILE A 156 4.31 18.39 -6.70
C ILE A 156 3.73 19.40 -7.69
N ARG A 157 3.83 20.69 -7.37
CA ARG A 157 3.35 21.76 -8.25
C ARG A 157 4.03 21.72 -9.62
N GLN A 158 5.35 21.54 -9.64
CA GLN A 158 6.13 21.47 -10.88
C GLN A 158 5.76 20.22 -11.70
N ALA A 159 5.61 19.06 -11.06
CA ALA A 159 5.20 17.83 -11.75
C ALA A 159 3.84 18.00 -12.45
N ALA A 160 2.89 18.72 -11.83
CA ALA A 160 1.60 19.02 -12.45
C ALA A 160 1.72 19.98 -13.64
N VAL A 161 2.59 21.01 -13.57
CA VAL A 161 2.89 21.89 -14.70
C VAL A 161 3.49 21.10 -15.86
N ASP A 162 4.42 20.20 -15.58
CA ASP A 162 5.07 19.39 -16.61
C ASP A 162 4.08 18.39 -17.23
N ALA A 163 3.21 17.78 -16.44
CA ALA A 163 2.13 16.93 -16.93
C ALA A 163 1.14 17.69 -17.83
N LEU A 164 0.81 18.95 -17.51
CA LEU A 164 -0.04 19.81 -18.36
C LEU A 164 0.59 20.13 -19.72
N ARG A 165 1.93 20.15 -19.83
CA ARG A 165 2.62 20.41 -21.10
C ARG A 165 2.71 19.19 -22.00
N GLN A 166 2.60 18.00 -21.42
CA GLN A 166 2.70 16.72 -22.11
C GLN A 166 1.35 16.19 -22.60
N ARG A 167 0.26 16.91 -22.33
CA ARG A 167 -1.11 16.58 -22.71
C ARG A 167 -1.69 17.64 -23.63
#